data_AF-A0A8T6IDD2-F1
#
_entry.id   AF-A0A8T6IDD2-F1
#
_cell.length_a   1.000
_cell.length_b   1.000
_cell.length_c   1.000
_cell.angle_alpha   90.00
_cell.angle_beta   90.00
_cell.angle_gamma   90.00
#
_symmetry.space_group_name_H-M   'P 1'
#
loop_
_entity.id
_entity.type
_entity.pdbx_description
1 polymer ?
#
loop_
_entity_poly.entity_id
_entity_poly.type
_entity_poly.pdbx_seq_one_letter_code
_entity_poly.pdbx_strand_id
1 'polypeptide(L)'
;MRGGAGGGGGVAAGGGRGAAGVAPPAERERLRTDLAPYMARTRVEEGNDPEAFLPSHTRRIISLVRRSEVVRDWVMHPMPRRLCNHFLQPNCDDRYQLHLTSALEVGPGAHAQLLHREEDTLPYFPLPRPNLVLATMWAVSDFTVENGGTLLVPGSHRWAKERRPREDEIAATEMEAGSVLVWLGGTLHGAGANVSDNWRYGVILTYSVGWVRQEENQALAVPDQLARELSKDLLDMIGHTTNGLLGLSDRGFGKGTPAYDGIVEMNQ
;
A
#
# COMPACT_ATOMS: atom_id res chain seq x y z
N MET A 1 40.04 -2.27 -17.53
CA MET A 1 39.98 -0.90 -16.96
C MET A 1 39.38 0.05 -17.97
N ARG A 2 38.17 0.55 -17.71
CA ARG A 2 37.65 1.85 -18.15
C ARG A 2 36.36 2.07 -17.35
N GLY A 3 36.53 2.73 -16.21
CA GLY A 3 35.44 3.16 -15.36
C GLY A 3 34.78 4.40 -15.95
N GLY A 4 33.46 4.35 -16.07
CA GLY A 4 32.62 5.52 -16.28
C GLY A 4 31.91 5.83 -14.96
N ALA A 5 32.35 6.87 -14.28
CA ALA A 5 31.68 7.44 -13.12
C ALA A 5 30.34 8.05 -13.58
N GLY A 6 29.23 7.40 -13.25
CA GLY A 6 27.89 7.98 -13.36
C GLY A 6 27.60 8.79 -12.10
N GLY A 7 27.50 10.11 -12.25
CA GLY A 7 27.26 11.05 -11.16
C GLY A 7 25.99 10.72 -10.38
N GLY A 8 26.17 10.45 -9.09
CA GLY A 8 25.10 10.42 -8.11
C GLY A 8 24.58 11.84 -7.88
N GLY A 9 23.46 12.18 -8.50
CA GLY A 9 22.67 13.34 -8.12
C GLY A 9 22.08 13.09 -6.74
N GLY A 10 22.68 13.68 -5.71
CA GLY A 10 22.13 13.75 -4.36
C GLY A 10 20.82 14.51 -4.40
N VAL A 11 19.74 13.86 -3.97
CA VAL A 11 18.48 14.54 -3.65
C VAL A 11 18.72 15.24 -2.32
N ALA A 12 18.88 16.57 -2.39
CA ALA A 12 18.98 17.43 -1.21
C ALA A 12 17.70 17.32 -0.36
N ALA A 13 17.85 17.54 0.94
CA ALA A 13 16.79 17.62 1.94
C ALA A 13 15.69 18.63 1.52
N GLY A 14 14.70 18.14 0.80
CA GLY A 14 13.46 18.83 0.46
C GLY A 14 12.33 17.82 0.68
N GLY A 15 11.33 18.19 1.46
CA GLY A 15 10.19 17.33 1.77
C GLY A 15 9.63 16.68 0.51
N GLY A 16 9.36 15.37 0.57
CA GLY A 16 8.78 14.65 -0.55
C GLY A 16 7.38 15.18 -0.86
N ARG A 17 7.19 15.79 -2.03
CA ARG A 17 5.88 16.27 -2.50
C ARG A 17 5.17 15.18 -3.29
N GLY A 18 3.90 14.89 -2.95
CA GLY A 18 3.04 13.98 -3.70
C GLY A 18 2.54 14.57 -5.02
N ALA A 19 1.94 13.73 -5.87
CA ALA A 19 1.22 14.19 -7.06
C ALA A 19 -0.13 14.80 -6.65
N ALA A 20 -0.36 16.09 -6.96
CA ALA A 20 -1.55 16.82 -6.54
C ALA A 20 -2.80 16.51 -7.38
N GLY A 21 -3.99 16.59 -6.77
CA GLY A 21 -5.29 16.57 -7.47
C GLY A 21 -5.73 15.20 -8.02
N VAL A 22 -5.13 14.10 -7.57
CA VAL A 22 -5.43 12.74 -8.05
C VAL A 22 -6.68 12.15 -7.37
N ALA A 23 -7.01 12.61 -6.16
CA ALA A 23 -8.23 12.27 -5.43
C ALA A 23 -9.12 13.50 -5.21
N PRO A 24 -10.11 13.75 -6.10
CA PRO A 24 -10.99 14.91 -6.03
C PRO A 24 -11.75 15.03 -4.69
N PRO A 25 -12.13 16.26 -4.26
CA PRO A 25 -12.86 16.46 -3.01
C PRO A 25 -14.13 15.62 -2.88
N ALA A 26 -14.91 15.48 -3.95
CA ALA A 26 -16.16 14.70 -3.94
C ALA A 26 -15.91 13.20 -3.68
N GLU A 27 -14.83 12.63 -4.21
CA GLU A 27 -14.45 11.24 -3.93
C GLU A 27 -14.00 11.07 -2.47
N ARG A 28 -13.20 12.01 -1.96
CA ARG A 28 -12.74 11.98 -0.57
C ARG A 28 -13.91 12.09 0.42
N GLU A 29 -14.93 12.89 0.12
CA GLU A 29 -16.11 13.01 0.97
C GLU A 29 -16.97 11.74 0.96
N ARG A 30 -17.18 11.13 -0.22
CA ARG A 30 -17.85 9.82 -0.32
C ARG A 30 -17.08 8.74 0.44
N LEU A 31 -15.76 8.68 0.27
CA LEU A 31 -14.90 7.76 1.01
C LEU A 31 -15.06 7.93 2.54
N ARG A 32 -15.06 9.16 3.04
CA ARG A 32 -15.28 9.44 4.47
C ARG A 32 -16.63 8.89 4.92
N THR A 33 -17.68 9.12 4.13
CA THR A 33 -19.03 8.61 4.42
C THR A 33 -19.06 7.07 4.44
N ASP A 34 -18.51 6.42 3.42
CA ASP A 34 -18.47 4.96 3.29
C ASP A 34 -17.73 4.31 4.48
N LEU A 35 -16.63 4.91 4.92
CA LEU A 35 -15.73 4.33 5.90
C LEU A 35 -16.05 4.74 7.35
N ALA A 36 -16.78 5.83 7.58
CA ALA A 36 -17.17 6.33 8.91
C ALA A 36 -17.72 5.24 9.87
N PRO A 37 -18.69 4.39 9.49
CA PRO A 37 -19.23 3.38 10.41
C PRO A 37 -18.21 2.30 10.79
N TYR A 38 -17.17 2.10 9.98
CA TYR A 38 -16.09 1.17 10.29
C TYR A 38 -15.03 1.82 11.15
N MET A 39 -14.62 3.06 10.83
CA MET A 39 -13.64 3.82 11.59
C MET A 39 -14.13 4.10 13.02
N ALA A 40 -15.40 4.44 13.19
CA ALA A 40 -16.00 4.69 14.51
C ALA A 40 -15.99 3.46 15.44
N ARG A 41 -15.88 2.24 14.90
CA ARG A 41 -15.81 0.99 15.68
C ARG A 41 -14.39 0.54 15.98
N THR A 42 -13.38 1.21 15.42
CA THR A 42 -11.98 0.88 15.75
C THR A 42 -11.67 1.30 17.17
N ARG A 43 -11.02 0.42 17.92
CA ARG A 43 -10.51 0.75 19.25
C ARG A 43 -9.27 1.63 19.05
N VAL A 44 -9.25 2.76 19.76
CA VAL A 44 -8.07 3.62 19.86
C VAL A 44 -7.34 3.23 21.13
N GLU A 45 -6.09 2.81 21.00
CA GLU A 45 -5.25 2.54 22.16
C GLU A 45 -4.71 3.85 22.73
N GLU A 46 -4.79 4.03 24.05
CA GLU A 46 -4.32 5.25 24.74
C GLU A 46 -2.92 5.07 25.34
N GLY A 47 -2.42 3.83 25.45
CA GLY A 47 -1.10 3.54 26.00
C GLY A 47 0.00 3.87 25.00
N ASN A 48 0.97 4.72 25.38
CA ASN A 48 2.05 5.15 24.49
C ASN A 48 3.31 4.28 24.68
N ASP A 49 3.27 3.04 24.20
CA ASP A 49 4.46 2.18 24.12
C ASP A 49 5.30 2.58 22.89
N PRO A 50 6.49 3.18 23.07
CA PRO A 50 7.31 3.65 21.95
C PRO A 50 7.92 2.51 21.12
N GLU A 51 7.92 1.27 21.63
CA GLU A 51 8.41 0.09 20.92
C GLU A 51 7.30 -0.62 20.14
N ALA A 52 6.04 -0.19 20.29
CA ALA A 52 4.92 -0.75 19.54
C ALA A 52 5.05 -0.44 18.05
N PHE A 53 4.87 -1.45 17.20
CA PHE A 53 4.94 -1.25 15.75
C PHE A 53 3.85 -0.31 15.21
N LEU A 54 2.64 -0.36 15.79
CA LEU A 54 1.57 0.55 15.43
C LEU A 54 1.46 1.61 16.53
N PRO A 55 1.45 2.90 16.17
CA PRO A 55 1.26 3.93 17.16
C PRO A 55 -0.09 3.83 17.83
N SER A 56 -0.11 4.10 19.13
CA SER A 56 -1.32 4.43 19.85
C SER A 56 -1.98 5.69 19.26
N HIS A 57 -3.20 5.99 19.68
CA HIS A 57 -3.98 7.10 19.10
C HIS A 57 -4.20 6.98 17.58
N THR A 58 -4.14 5.76 17.04
CA THR A 58 -4.38 5.47 15.62
C THR A 58 -5.66 4.67 15.45
N ARG A 59 -6.44 5.00 14.41
CA ARG A 59 -7.53 4.16 13.91
C ARG A 59 -7.09 3.51 12.62
N ARG A 60 -7.35 2.22 12.46
CA ARG A 60 -7.02 1.50 11.24
C ARG A 60 -8.09 0.47 10.89
N ILE A 61 -8.45 0.44 9.62
CA ILE A 61 -9.29 -0.62 9.05
C ILE A 61 -8.66 -1.15 7.76
N ILE A 62 -8.99 -2.39 7.41
CA ILE A 62 -8.60 -3.05 6.15
C ILE A 62 -9.85 -3.48 5.36
N SER A 63 -9.70 -4.14 4.23
CA SER A 63 -10.82 -4.64 3.42
C SER A 63 -11.69 -3.54 2.88
N LEU A 64 -11.02 -2.57 2.26
CA LEU A 64 -11.66 -1.39 1.72
C LEU A 64 -12.37 -1.66 0.39
N VAL A 65 -11.91 -2.63 -0.40
CA VAL A 65 -12.55 -3.02 -1.69
C VAL A 65 -14.03 -3.34 -1.49
N ARG A 66 -14.38 -4.06 -0.41
CA ARG A 66 -15.77 -4.38 -0.07
C ARG A 66 -16.54 -3.23 0.59
N ARG A 67 -15.87 -2.15 1.00
CA ARG A 67 -16.46 -1.07 1.83
C ARG A 67 -16.73 0.21 1.05
N SER A 68 -15.98 0.49 -0.01
CA SER A 68 -16.12 1.74 -0.77
C SER A 68 -15.83 1.54 -2.25
N GLU A 69 -16.72 2.05 -3.09
CA GLU A 69 -16.52 2.09 -4.55
C GLU A 69 -15.39 3.04 -4.93
N VAL A 70 -15.21 4.14 -4.19
CA VAL A 70 -14.09 5.08 -4.39
C VAL A 70 -12.75 4.35 -4.27
N VAL A 71 -12.63 3.41 -3.33
CA VAL A 71 -11.40 2.62 -3.21
C VAL A 71 -11.19 1.68 -4.39
N ARG A 72 -12.26 1.12 -4.97
CA ARG A 72 -12.16 0.30 -6.19
C ARG A 72 -11.62 1.13 -7.36
N ASP A 73 -12.09 2.37 -7.50
CA ASP A 73 -11.62 3.31 -8.51
C ASP A 73 -10.15 3.67 -8.28
N TRP A 74 -9.75 3.95 -7.04
CA TRP A 74 -8.36 4.27 -6.69
C TRP A 74 -7.42 3.09 -6.90
N VAL A 75 -7.84 1.87 -6.55
CA VAL A 75 -7.10 0.63 -6.82
C VAL A 75 -6.83 0.48 -8.32
N MET A 76 -7.80 0.83 -9.16
CA MET A 76 -7.71 0.70 -10.61
C MET A 76 -7.20 1.97 -11.32
N HIS A 77 -6.83 3.00 -10.55
CA HIS A 77 -6.46 4.30 -11.10
C HIS A 77 -5.25 4.17 -12.06
N PRO A 78 -5.21 4.90 -13.19
CA PRO A 78 -4.13 4.77 -14.17
C PRO A 78 -2.72 5.05 -13.61
N MET A 79 -2.62 5.98 -12.65
CA MET A 79 -1.33 6.36 -12.05
C MET A 79 -0.63 5.16 -11.36
N PRO A 80 -1.19 4.52 -10.31
CA PRO A 80 -0.52 3.38 -9.67
C PRO A 80 -0.29 2.23 -10.64
N ARG A 81 -1.21 1.97 -11.58
CA ARG A 81 -1.06 0.90 -12.58
C ARG A 81 0.11 1.13 -13.52
N ARG A 82 0.33 2.37 -14.00
CA ARG A 82 1.51 2.71 -14.80
C ARG A 82 2.80 2.47 -14.05
N LEU A 83 2.83 2.80 -12.75
CA LEU A 83 4.00 2.57 -11.91
C LEU A 83 4.20 1.08 -11.61
N CYS A 84 3.14 0.32 -11.37
CA CYS A 84 3.21 -1.15 -11.22
C CYS A 84 3.72 -1.82 -12.50
N ASN A 85 3.24 -1.40 -13.68
CA ASN A 85 3.74 -1.89 -14.96
C ASN A 85 5.25 -1.62 -15.12
N HIS A 86 5.75 -0.50 -14.60
CA HIS A 86 7.16 -0.15 -14.72
C HIS A 86 8.04 -0.85 -13.67
N PHE A 87 7.58 -0.92 -12.41
CA PHE A 87 8.41 -1.38 -11.30
C PHE A 87 8.16 -2.83 -10.88
N LEU A 88 6.92 -3.34 -10.98
CA LEU A 88 6.55 -4.68 -10.50
C LEU A 88 6.48 -5.70 -11.63
N GLN A 89 5.89 -5.34 -12.77
CA GLN A 89 5.69 -6.26 -13.90
C GLN A 89 7.00 -6.92 -14.39
N PRO A 90 8.16 -6.25 -14.44
CA PRO A 90 9.42 -6.90 -14.82
C PRO A 90 9.85 -8.04 -13.87
N ASN A 91 9.29 -8.09 -12.66
CA ASN A 91 9.55 -9.13 -11.66
C ASN A 91 8.40 -10.16 -11.59
N CYS A 92 7.47 -10.14 -12.55
CA CYS A 92 6.33 -11.06 -12.64
C CYS A 92 6.46 -11.96 -13.87
N ASP A 93 6.05 -13.23 -13.74
CA ASP A 93 5.90 -14.12 -14.91
C ASP A 93 4.61 -13.81 -15.70
N ASP A 94 3.52 -13.48 -15.01
CA ASP A 94 2.23 -13.12 -15.63
C ASP A 94 1.78 -11.72 -15.22
N ARG A 95 1.58 -11.47 -13.93
CA ARG A 95 0.91 -10.25 -13.43
C ARG A 95 1.35 -9.80 -12.05
N TYR A 96 1.06 -8.54 -11.72
CA TYR A 96 0.97 -8.04 -10.35
C TYR A 96 -0.47 -8.07 -9.84
N GLN A 97 -0.65 -7.84 -8.53
CA GLN A 97 -1.95 -7.83 -7.86
C GLN A 97 -1.97 -6.78 -6.74
N LEU A 98 -3.17 -6.45 -6.26
CA LEU A 98 -3.36 -5.69 -5.03
C LEU A 98 -2.84 -6.51 -3.84
N HIS A 99 -2.18 -5.89 -2.90
CA HIS A 99 -1.53 -6.56 -1.77
C HIS A 99 -2.21 -6.25 -0.44
N LEU A 100 -2.49 -4.98 -0.17
CA LEU A 100 -3.19 -4.51 1.02
C LEU A 100 -4.04 -3.28 0.68
N THR A 101 -5.22 -3.19 1.31
CA THR A 101 -5.95 -1.94 1.44
C THR A 101 -6.09 -1.58 2.90
N SER A 102 -5.73 -0.34 3.28
CA SER A 102 -5.95 0.12 4.64
C SER A 102 -6.25 1.61 4.71
N ALA A 103 -7.25 1.96 5.50
CA ALA A 103 -7.59 3.33 5.82
C ALA A 103 -7.13 3.59 7.25
N LEU A 104 -6.45 4.70 7.48
CA LEU A 104 -5.89 5.05 8.78
C LEU A 104 -6.10 6.52 9.13
N GLU A 105 -6.41 6.76 10.40
CA GLU A 105 -6.36 8.10 11.00
C GLU A 105 -5.31 8.11 12.10
N VAL A 106 -4.34 9.02 12.00
CA VAL A 106 -3.34 9.28 13.04
C VAL A 106 -3.83 10.44 13.89
N GLY A 107 -4.17 10.17 15.14
CA GLY A 107 -4.77 11.14 16.05
C GLY A 107 -3.74 11.93 16.88
N PRO A 108 -4.19 12.99 17.58
CA PRO A 108 -3.36 13.76 18.48
C PRO A 108 -2.63 12.91 19.51
N GLY A 109 -1.34 13.16 19.70
CA GLY A 109 -0.49 12.44 20.66
C GLY A 109 0.07 11.11 20.17
N ALA A 110 -0.27 10.67 18.94
CA ALA A 110 0.34 9.48 18.34
C ALA A 110 1.86 9.67 18.17
N HIS A 111 2.65 8.71 18.61
CA HIS A 111 4.09 8.69 18.39
C HIS A 111 4.44 8.34 16.93
N ALA A 112 5.69 8.58 16.53
CA ALA A 112 6.17 8.19 15.21
C ALA A 112 6.29 6.66 15.12
N GLN A 113 5.74 6.08 14.06
CA GLN A 113 5.86 4.66 13.78
C GLN A 113 7.32 4.27 13.58
N LEU A 114 7.69 3.06 14.04
CA LEU A 114 8.97 2.47 13.73
C LEU A 114 9.18 2.40 12.20
N LEU A 115 10.32 2.89 11.74
CA LEU A 115 10.66 2.85 10.31
C LEU A 115 10.81 1.42 9.84
N HIS A 116 10.04 1.05 8.81
CA HIS A 116 9.95 -0.30 8.29
C HIS A 116 9.86 -0.30 6.76
N ARG A 117 9.88 -1.48 6.16
CA ARG A 117 9.64 -1.70 4.74
C ARG A 117 8.35 -2.48 4.57
N GLU A 118 7.61 -2.21 3.51
CA GLU A 118 6.38 -2.97 3.20
C GLU A 118 6.68 -4.46 3.01
N GLU A 119 7.84 -4.75 2.44
CA GLU A 119 8.33 -6.09 2.14
C GLU A 119 9.00 -6.80 3.34
N ASP A 120 8.98 -6.24 4.55
CA ASP A 120 9.56 -6.90 5.74
C ASP A 120 8.79 -8.17 6.14
N THR A 121 7.54 -8.33 5.68
CA THR A 121 6.75 -9.56 5.78
C THR A 121 7.24 -10.68 4.85
N LEU A 122 8.24 -10.41 3.98
CA LEU A 122 8.83 -11.35 3.02
C LEU A 122 10.29 -11.68 3.41
N PRO A 123 10.54 -12.44 4.49
CA PRO A 123 11.87 -12.63 5.06
C PRO A 123 12.81 -13.49 4.21
N TYR A 124 12.28 -14.27 3.26
CA TYR A 124 13.09 -15.14 2.40
C TYR A 124 14.01 -14.36 1.44
N PHE A 125 13.56 -13.20 0.97
CA PHE A 125 14.32 -12.39 0.02
C PHE A 125 15.33 -11.50 0.78
N PRO A 126 16.63 -11.59 0.48
CA PRO A 126 17.64 -10.75 1.14
C PRO A 126 17.54 -9.30 0.68
N LEU A 127 17.94 -8.36 1.55
CA LEU A 127 18.05 -6.94 1.21
C LEU A 127 19.39 -6.66 0.47
N PRO A 128 19.39 -5.76 -0.54
CA PRO A 128 18.23 -5.13 -1.16
C PRO A 128 17.45 -6.12 -2.05
N ARG A 129 16.12 -6.09 -1.96
CA ARG A 129 15.24 -6.97 -2.75
C ARG A 129 15.00 -6.39 -4.16
N PRO A 130 14.62 -7.23 -5.13
CA PRO A 130 13.90 -6.75 -6.32
C PRO A 130 12.66 -5.95 -5.92
N ASN A 131 12.08 -5.18 -6.83
CA ASN A 131 10.83 -4.46 -6.55
C ASN A 131 9.67 -5.45 -6.45
N LEU A 132 9.34 -5.87 -5.23
CA LEU A 132 8.27 -6.85 -4.95
C LEU A 132 6.94 -6.19 -4.59
N VAL A 133 6.99 -5.01 -3.99
CA VAL A 133 5.83 -4.24 -3.53
C VAL A 133 5.96 -2.78 -3.97
N LEU A 134 4.84 -2.14 -4.31
CA LEU A 134 4.71 -0.70 -4.52
C LEU A 134 3.57 -0.20 -3.66
N ALA A 135 3.81 0.86 -2.89
CA ALA A 135 2.82 1.46 -2.00
C ALA A 135 2.40 2.84 -2.49
N THR A 136 1.13 3.14 -2.29
CA THR A 136 0.55 4.46 -2.51
C THR A 136 -0.18 4.93 -1.26
N MET A 137 0.11 6.14 -0.80
CA MET A 137 -0.61 6.82 0.28
C MET A 137 -1.43 7.95 -0.32
N TRP A 138 -2.74 7.81 -0.24
CA TRP A 138 -3.73 8.78 -0.72
C TRP A 138 -4.14 9.68 0.45
N ALA A 139 -3.85 10.97 0.35
CA ALA A 139 -4.17 11.94 1.38
C ALA A 139 -5.67 12.28 1.36
N VAL A 140 -6.42 11.83 2.36
CA VAL A 140 -7.86 12.15 2.50
C VAL A 140 -8.03 13.51 3.21
N SER A 141 -7.15 13.84 4.15
CA SER A 141 -6.91 15.17 4.73
C SER A 141 -5.52 15.68 4.34
N ASP A 142 -5.20 16.93 4.70
CA ASP A 142 -3.85 17.45 4.59
C ASP A 142 -2.89 16.67 5.49
N PHE A 143 -1.66 16.48 5.01
CA PHE A 143 -0.53 15.92 5.75
C PHE A 143 0.47 17.06 5.93
N THR A 144 0.87 17.31 7.16
CA THR A 144 1.91 18.28 7.52
C THR A 144 2.94 17.58 8.40
N VAL A 145 4.06 18.25 8.68
CA VAL A 145 5.06 17.72 9.62
C VAL A 145 4.45 17.53 11.01
N GLU A 146 3.60 18.46 11.45
CA GLU A 146 3.03 18.52 12.79
C GLU A 146 1.89 17.51 13.01
N ASN A 147 1.02 17.29 12.01
CA ASN A 147 -0.01 16.25 12.08
C ASN A 147 0.53 14.84 11.70
N GLY A 148 1.83 14.82 11.49
CA GLY A 148 2.66 13.66 11.53
C GLY A 148 3.03 13.09 10.19
N GLY A 149 2.65 13.61 9.02
CA GLY A 149 3.16 13.21 7.69
C GLY A 149 3.46 11.72 7.41
N THR A 150 3.93 11.37 6.23
CA THR A 150 4.64 10.09 6.07
C THR A 150 6.12 10.38 6.18
N LEU A 151 6.84 9.63 7.01
CA LEU A 151 8.29 9.64 7.04
C LEU A 151 8.79 8.73 5.94
N LEU A 152 9.77 9.19 5.18
CA LEU A 152 10.47 8.42 4.16
C LEU A 152 11.97 8.59 4.33
N VAL A 153 12.73 7.54 4.00
CA VAL A 153 14.18 7.63 3.86
C VAL A 153 14.54 7.44 2.39
N PRO A 154 14.72 8.52 1.61
CA PRO A 154 14.97 8.43 0.18
C PRO A 154 16.18 7.54 -0.16
N GLY A 155 15.99 6.64 -1.13
CA GLY A 155 17.05 5.71 -1.59
C GLY A 155 17.30 4.48 -0.69
N SER A 156 16.60 4.36 0.44
CA SER A 156 16.78 3.25 1.39
C SER A 156 16.37 1.86 0.88
N HIS A 157 15.62 1.80 -0.22
CA HIS A 157 15.32 0.55 -0.94
C HIS A 157 16.56 -0.14 -1.54
N ARG A 158 17.71 0.54 -1.61
CA ARG A 158 18.97 -0.03 -2.08
C ARG A 158 19.93 -0.40 -0.96
N TRP A 159 19.54 -0.22 0.29
CA TRP A 159 20.45 -0.36 1.43
C TRP A 159 20.57 -1.83 1.86
N ALA A 160 21.76 -2.19 2.33
CA ALA A 160 21.97 -3.41 3.08
C ALA A 160 21.15 -3.40 4.39
N LYS A 161 20.83 -4.59 4.92
CA LYS A 161 19.96 -4.79 6.09
C LYS A 161 20.46 -4.08 7.34
N GLU A 162 21.77 -4.00 7.53
CA GLU A 162 22.42 -3.47 8.74
C GLU A 162 22.44 -1.94 8.75
N ARG A 163 22.28 -1.29 7.59
CA ARG A 163 22.29 0.16 7.52
C ARG A 163 21.09 0.74 8.25
N ARG A 164 21.33 1.75 9.08
CA ARG A 164 20.31 2.54 9.77
C ARG A 164 20.26 3.96 9.19
N PRO A 165 19.08 4.58 9.12
CA PRO A 165 18.97 5.97 8.70
C PRO A 165 19.57 6.89 9.76
N ARG A 166 20.19 7.99 9.32
CA ARG A 166 20.44 9.14 10.19
C ARG A 166 19.22 10.06 10.21
N GLU A 167 19.09 10.88 11.25
CA GLU A 167 17.96 11.81 11.39
C GLU A 167 17.82 12.75 10.19
N ASP A 168 18.94 13.24 9.65
CA ASP A 168 18.98 14.12 8.47
C ASP A 168 18.57 13.44 7.15
N GLU A 169 18.46 12.12 7.14
CA GLU A 169 18.03 11.32 5.98
C GLU A 169 16.53 11.01 6.01
N ILE A 170 15.84 11.30 7.13
CA ILE A 170 14.41 11.04 7.30
C ILE A 170 13.64 12.29 6.88
N ALA A 171 12.90 12.20 5.77
CA ALA A 171 12.06 13.26 5.26
C ALA A 171 10.61 13.05 5.66
N ALA A 172 10.01 14.02 6.35
CA ALA A 172 8.56 14.10 6.52
C ALA A 172 7.90 14.66 5.24
N THR A 173 6.83 14.03 4.78
CA THR A 173 6.07 14.49 3.62
C THR A 173 4.98 15.48 4.02
N GLU A 174 4.87 16.55 3.25
CA GLU A 174 3.75 17.49 3.30
C GLU A 174 2.91 17.33 2.04
N MET A 175 1.60 17.17 2.21
CA MET A 175 0.67 16.87 1.13
C MET A 175 -0.67 17.56 1.36
N GLU A 176 -1.16 18.28 0.36
CA GLU A 176 -2.55 18.74 0.35
C GLU A 176 -3.50 17.55 0.17
N ALA A 177 -4.69 17.63 0.76
CA ALA A 177 -5.73 16.62 0.62
C ALA A 177 -6.07 16.39 -0.87
N GLY A 178 -6.05 15.13 -1.29
CA GLY A 178 -6.20 14.73 -2.68
C GLY A 178 -4.88 14.42 -3.39
N SER A 179 -3.74 14.67 -2.74
CA SER A 179 -2.43 14.28 -3.24
C SER A 179 -2.15 12.79 -3.00
N VAL A 180 -1.24 12.21 -3.77
CA VAL A 180 -0.78 10.82 -3.60
C VAL A 180 0.73 10.75 -3.50
N LEU A 181 1.22 10.07 -2.47
CA LEU A 181 2.62 9.72 -2.28
C LEU A 181 2.85 8.28 -2.73
N VAL A 182 3.98 8.01 -3.38
CA VAL A 182 4.32 6.67 -3.88
C VAL A 182 5.74 6.30 -3.47
N TRP A 183 5.94 5.05 -3.03
CA TRP A 183 7.26 4.49 -2.75
C TRP A 183 7.36 3.00 -3.11
N LEU A 184 8.58 2.54 -3.34
CA LEU A 184 8.90 1.12 -3.51
C LEU A 184 8.95 0.44 -2.15
N GLY A 185 8.50 -0.81 -2.07
CA GLY A 185 8.33 -1.55 -0.83
C GLY A 185 9.59 -1.63 0.04
N GLY A 186 10.77 -1.71 -0.58
CA GLY A 186 12.05 -1.70 0.14
C GLY A 186 12.44 -0.37 0.80
N THR A 187 11.67 0.71 0.56
CA THR A 187 11.95 2.03 1.15
C THR A 187 11.55 2.04 2.61
N LEU A 188 12.48 2.42 3.49
CA LEU A 188 12.20 2.69 4.90
C LEU A 188 11.21 3.85 5.01
N HIS A 189 10.14 3.62 5.75
CA HIS A 189 9.04 4.55 5.92
C HIS A 189 8.27 4.30 7.21
N GLY A 190 7.41 5.22 7.60
CA GLY A 190 6.49 5.08 8.73
C GLY A 190 5.61 6.32 8.87
N ALA A 191 4.48 6.22 9.58
CA ALA A 191 3.77 7.43 10.00
C ALA A 191 4.65 8.26 10.96
N GLY A 192 4.77 9.56 10.78
CA GLY A 192 5.42 10.42 11.77
C GLY A 192 4.48 10.75 12.95
N ALA A 193 5.07 11.34 13.99
CA ALA A 193 4.37 11.68 15.22
C ALA A 193 3.37 12.80 14.99
N ASN A 194 2.15 12.67 15.53
CA ASN A 194 1.16 13.72 15.48
C ASN A 194 1.18 14.53 16.78
N VAL A 195 1.79 15.71 16.69
CA VAL A 195 1.89 16.70 17.78
C VAL A 195 0.86 17.82 17.64
N SER A 196 -0.08 17.68 16.71
CA SER A 196 -1.19 18.61 16.48
C SER A 196 -2.47 18.15 17.17
N ASP A 197 -3.51 18.98 17.12
CA ASP A 197 -4.85 18.65 17.63
C ASP A 197 -5.78 18.01 16.57
N ASN A 198 -5.29 17.76 15.36
CA ASN A 198 -6.08 17.26 14.23
C ASN A 198 -5.82 15.78 13.95
N TRP A 199 -6.85 15.05 13.54
CA TRP A 199 -6.71 13.69 13.01
C TRP A 199 -6.30 13.73 11.54
N ARG A 200 -5.19 13.08 11.20
CA ARG A 200 -4.68 12.98 9.82
C ARG A 200 -5.12 11.68 9.17
N TYR A 201 -5.90 11.79 8.10
CA TYR A 201 -6.57 10.66 7.45
C TYR A 201 -5.93 10.33 6.10
N GLY A 202 -5.37 9.13 5.96
CA GLY A 202 -4.89 8.55 4.72
C GLY A 202 -5.52 7.20 4.35
N VAL A 203 -5.40 6.83 3.08
CA VAL A 203 -5.62 5.47 2.58
C VAL A 203 -4.33 4.95 1.96
N ILE A 204 -3.81 3.85 2.48
CA ILE A 204 -2.72 3.12 1.87
C ILE A 204 -3.25 1.98 0.99
N LEU A 205 -2.81 1.96 -0.26
CA LEU A 205 -3.04 0.87 -1.20
C LEU A 205 -1.67 0.38 -1.65
N THR A 206 -1.38 -0.89 -1.40
CA THR A 206 -0.13 -1.53 -1.86
C THR A 206 -0.43 -2.57 -2.91
N TYR A 207 0.50 -2.75 -3.83
CA TYR A 207 0.46 -3.73 -4.92
C TYR A 207 1.71 -4.58 -4.82
N SER A 208 1.60 -5.88 -5.10
CA SER A 208 2.72 -6.80 -5.11
C SER A 208 2.81 -7.54 -6.42
N VAL A 209 3.97 -8.11 -6.72
CA VAL A 209 4.10 -9.14 -7.75
C VAL A 209 3.11 -10.28 -7.48
N GLY A 210 2.56 -10.88 -8.54
CA GLY A 210 1.42 -11.80 -8.44
C GLY A 210 1.75 -13.14 -7.79
N TRP A 211 3.03 -13.51 -7.67
CA TRP A 211 3.47 -14.78 -7.08
C TRP A 211 3.74 -14.65 -5.58
N VAL A 212 3.70 -13.44 -5.03
CA VAL A 212 3.74 -13.18 -3.58
C VAL A 212 2.32 -13.28 -3.01
N ARG A 213 2.19 -13.93 -1.84
CA ARG A 213 0.93 -13.94 -1.10
C ARG A 213 0.55 -12.50 -0.66
N GLN A 214 -0.68 -12.10 -0.93
CA GLN A 214 -1.23 -10.82 -0.46
C GLN A 214 -1.21 -10.74 1.07
N GLU A 215 -0.80 -9.61 1.64
CA GLU A 215 -0.93 -9.33 3.09
C GLU A 215 -2.41 -9.34 3.50
N GLU A 216 -3.26 -8.77 2.65
CA GLU A 216 -4.70 -8.87 2.74
C GLU A 216 -5.23 -9.95 1.78
N ASN A 217 -5.87 -11.00 2.33
CA ASN A 217 -6.52 -12.01 1.49
C ASN A 217 -7.81 -11.45 0.86
N GLN A 218 -7.67 -10.75 -0.26
CA GLN A 218 -8.74 -10.03 -0.92
C GLN A 218 -9.88 -10.95 -1.36
N ALA A 219 -9.55 -12.15 -1.86
CA ALA A 219 -10.55 -13.13 -2.31
C ALA A 219 -11.46 -13.65 -1.19
N LEU A 220 -10.98 -13.63 0.07
CA LEU A 220 -11.81 -13.91 1.24
C LEU A 220 -12.44 -12.65 1.84
N ALA A 221 -11.76 -11.50 1.70
CA ALA A 221 -12.26 -10.24 2.19
C ALA A 221 -13.50 -9.77 1.42
N VAL A 222 -13.54 -9.98 0.10
CA VAL A 222 -14.66 -9.60 -0.78
C VAL A 222 -15.72 -10.71 -0.80
N PRO A 223 -16.95 -10.46 -0.32
CA PRO A 223 -18.01 -11.48 -0.34
C PRO A 223 -18.38 -11.90 -1.76
N ASP A 224 -18.71 -13.18 -1.96
CA ASP A 224 -19.05 -13.75 -3.27
C ASP A 224 -20.15 -12.99 -4.01
N GLN A 225 -21.18 -12.50 -3.28
CA GLN A 225 -22.26 -11.70 -3.88
C GLN A 225 -21.70 -10.43 -4.54
N LEU A 226 -20.81 -9.73 -3.85
CA LEU A 226 -20.17 -8.53 -4.37
C LEU A 226 -19.21 -8.89 -5.52
N ALA A 227 -18.41 -9.94 -5.37
CA ALA A 227 -17.45 -10.35 -6.41
C ALA A 227 -18.13 -10.57 -7.78
N ARG A 228 -19.36 -11.08 -7.81
CA ARG A 228 -20.14 -11.29 -9.05
C ARG A 228 -20.54 -10.00 -9.77
N GLU A 229 -20.51 -8.87 -9.07
CA GLU A 229 -20.87 -7.54 -9.58
C GLU A 229 -19.63 -6.74 -10.02
N LEU A 230 -18.42 -7.18 -9.63
CA LEU A 230 -17.18 -6.50 -9.97
C LEU A 230 -16.74 -6.77 -11.40
N SER A 231 -16.02 -5.81 -12.00
CA SER A 231 -15.42 -6.00 -13.31
C SER A 231 -14.35 -7.09 -13.29
N LYS A 232 -14.15 -7.76 -14.43
CA LYS A 232 -13.08 -8.76 -14.57
C LYS A 232 -11.72 -8.19 -14.19
N ASP A 233 -11.39 -6.98 -14.67
CA ASP A 233 -10.10 -6.34 -14.38
C ASP A 233 -9.87 -6.11 -12.89
N LEU A 234 -10.91 -5.74 -12.14
CA LEU A 234 -10.81 -5.58 -10.70
C LEU A 234 -10.67 -6.94 -10.01
N LEU A 235 -11.48 -7.94 -10.38
CA LEU A 235 -11.36 -9.32 -9.87
C LEU A 235 -9.96 -9.88 -10.07
N ASP A 236 -9.41 -9.68 -11.25
CA ASP A 236 -8.04 -10.00 -11.64
C ASP A 236 -7.01 -9.29 -10.73
N MET A 237 -7.21 -8.00 -10.46
CA MET A 237 -6.35 -7.20 -9.58
C MET A 237 -6.42 -7.66 -8.12
N ILE A 238 -7.58 -8.12 -7.66
CA ILE A 238 -7.80 -8.55 -6.28
C ILE A 238 -7.61 -10.06 -6.06
N GLY A 239 -6.97 -10.77 -7.00
CA GLY A 239 -6.54 -12.16 -6.80
C GLY A 239 -7.63 -13.22 -6.97
N HIS A 240 -8.72 -12.92 -7.69
CA HIS A 240 -9.72 -13.93 -8.12
C HIS A 240 -9.32 -14.66 -9.41
N THR A 241 -8.08 -14.46 -9.87
CA THR A 241 -7.48 -15.15 -11.01
C THR A 241 -6.20 -15.85 -10.56
N THR A 242 -5.80 -16.87 -11.31
CA THR A 242 -4.52 -17.53 -11.09
C THR A 242 -3.36 -16.67 -11.58
N ASN A 243 -2.17 -16.95 -11.06
CA ASN A 243 -0.89 -16.52 -11.61
C ASN A 243 -0.07 -17.79 -11.91
N GLY A 244 -0.10 -18.22 -13.17
CA GLY A 244 0.35 -19.57 -13.53
C GLY A 244 -0.45 -20.63 -12.78
N LEU A 245 0.25 -21.51 -12.05
CA LEU A 245 -0.37 -22.55 -11.19
C LEU A 245 -0.67 -22.06 -9.76
N LEU A 246 -0.39 -20.79 -9.45
CA LEU A 246 -0.69 -20.23 -8.13
C LEU A 246 -2.13 -19.70 -8.09
N GLY A 247 -2.83 -19.97 -7.00
CA GLY A 247 -4.21 -19.49 -6.80
C GLY A 247 -5.29 -20.35 -7.46
N LEU A 248 -4.99 -21.60 -7.83
CA LEU A 248 -5.98 -22.55 -8.35
C LEU A 248 -7.16 -22.69 -7.38
N SER A 249 -8.38 -22.64 -7.93
CA SER A 249 -9.61 -22.79 -7.16
C SER A 249 -10.72 -23.36 -8.04
N ASP A 250 -11.56 -24.20 -7.45
CA ASP A 250 -12.77 -24.74 -8.11
C ASP A 250 -13.90 -23.68 -8.21
N ARG A 251 -13.69 -22.47 -7.65
CA ARG A 251 -14.65 -21.37 -7.75
C ARG A 251 -14.45 -20.63 -9.08
N GLY A 252 -15.36 -20.88 -10.02
CA GLY A 252 -15.51 -20.03 -11.21
C GLY A 252 -16.19 -18.71 -10.86
N PHE A 253 -15.45 -17.60 -10.85
CA PHE A 253 -16.01 -16.25 -10.75
C PHE A 253 -16.19 -15.65 -12.15
N GLY A 254 -17.39 -15.76 -12.74
CA GLY A 254 -17.76 -15.14 -14.02
C GLY A 254 -17.91 -16.10 -15.20
N LYS A 255 -18.71 -15.73 -16.21
CA LYS A 255 -18.80 -16.46 -17.49
C LYS A 255 -17.46 -16.36 -18.22
N GLY A 256 -16.81 -17.49 -18.51
CA GLY A 256 -15.56 -17.55 -19.27
C GLY A 256 -14.29 -17.57 -18.41
N THR A 257 -14.41 -17.51 -17.09
CA THR A 257 -13.31 -17.87 -16.17
C THR A 257 -13.28 -19.39 -16.12
N PRO A 258 -12.17 -20.07 -16.44
CA PRO A 258 -12.13 -21.52 -16.34
C PRO A 258 -12.45 -21.90 -14.89
N ALA A 259 -13.57 -22.58 -14.67
CA ALA A 259 -13.70 -23.39 -13.48
C ALA A 259 -12.61 -24.46 -13.64
N TYR A 260 -11.60 -24.45 -12.76
CA TYR A 260 -10.78 -25.64 -12.63
C TYR A 260 -11.70 -26.69 -12.00
N ASP A 261 -12.18 -27.65 -12.80
CA ASP A 261 -13.07 -28.73 -12.34
C ASP A 261 -12.33 -29.79 -11.52
N GLY A 262 -11.31 -29.40 -10.74
CA GLY A 262 -10.59 -30.27 -9.80
C GLY A 262 -9.86 -31.50 -10.38
N ILE A 263 -10.01 -31.82 -11.67
CA ILE A 263 -9.37 -32.98 -12.30
C ILE A 263 -8.08 -32.52 -12.97
N VAL A 264 -6.98 -32.53 -12.21
CA VAL A 264 -5.64 -32.61 -12.80
C VAL A 264 -5.43 -34.07 -13.18
N GLU A 265 -5.73 -34.44 -14.44
CA GLU A 265 -5.14 -35.64 -15.00
C GLU A 265 -3.63 -35.41 -15.09
N MET A 266 -2.90 -35.87 -14.07
CA MET A 266 -1.46 -36.04 -14.16
C MET A 266 -1.19 -37.18 -15.14
N ASN A 267 -1.16 -36.85 -16.44
CA ASN A 267 -0.61 -37.77 -17.42
C ASN A 267 0.92 -37.78 -17.29
N GLN A 268 1.42 -39.03 -17.27
CA GLN A 268 2.75 -39.51 -16.93
C GLN A 268 3.89 -38.87 -17.73
#